data_AF-A0A2V8JZ42-F1
#
_entry.id   AF-A0A2V8JZ42-F1
#
_cell.length_a   1.000
_cell.length_b   1.000
_cell.length_c   1.000
_cell.angle_alpha   90.00
_cell.angle_beta   90.00
_cell.angle_gamma   90.00
#
_symmetry.space_group_name_H-M   'P 1'
#
loop_
_entity.id
_entity.type
_entity.pdbx_description
1 polymer ?
#
loop_
_entity_poly.entity_id
_entity_poly.type
_entity_poly.pdbx_seq_one_letter_code
_entity_poly.pdbx_strand_id
1 'polypeptide(L)'
;MIKRVEINYRGIFQKNLGKKIGSDIVIIASRMGRIGFSNGRYSDSPERNGIPCKYFAFVSHDLSEEELEAECGAKLDIDLADISVVLDDTMTKGVEPWGWHGLRPINEKVQEGGTLLVATRKNHEELLQFIGRKPYEWSLATYEGDPSFGGLWVFRDDLTHERTLGAVAGVDPDIIGIEAVEAYLREKHPKELFRAEAARKAYEEVRTTSRTVKLGEGIEWTHEVPVLPKWFEFSEGAAVPAVKRHFEMGPKGQARNETFKRGTTKTQRPVVRHCF
;
A
#
# COMPACT_ATOMS: atom_id res chain seq x y z
N MET A 1 -4.40 18.37 -12.19
CA MET A 1 -4.62 16.90 -12.14
C MET A 1 -3.90 16.32 -10.92
N ILE A 2 -4.52 15.42 -10.14
CA ILE A 2 -3.90 14.82 -8.94
C ILE A 2 -3.25 13.48 -9.30
N LYS A 3 -1.95 13.36 -9.03
CA LYS A 3 -1.19 12.11 -9.08
C LYS A 3 -1.15 11.46 -7.69
N ARG A 4 -1.43 10.17 -7.64
CA ARG A 4 -1.60 9.38 -6.41
C ARG A 4 -0.54 8.29 -6.34
N VAL A 5 0.34 8.40 -5.35
CA VAL A 5 1.33 7.39 -5.02
C VAL A 5 0.89 6.66 -3.75
N GLU A 6 0.73 5.36 -3.86
CA GLU A 6 0.52 4.45 -2.74
C GLU A 6 1.83 3.76 -2.38
N ILE A 7 2.16 3.67 -1.10
CA ILE A 7 3.35 2.99 -0.60
C ILE A 7 2.89 1.88 0.34
N ASN A 8 3.04 0.64 -0.12
CA ASN A 8 2.74 -0.57 0.62
C ASN A 8 3.99 -1.01 1.38
N TYR A 9 3.86 -1.15 2.69
CA TYR A 9 4.96 -1.51 3.59
C TYR A 9 4.49 -2.46 4.69
N ARG A 10 5.42 -3.16 5.31
CA ARG A 10 5.15 -4.04 6.45
C ARG A 10 5.08 -3.24 7.74
N GLY A 11 3.93 -3.29 8.41
CA GLY A 11 3.66 -2.59 9.67
C GLY A 11 4.74 -2.84 10.72
N ILE A 12 5.07 -1.78 11.46
CA ILE A 12 6.14 -1.70 12.45
C ILE A 12 7.56 -1.83 11.85
N PHE A 13 7.87 -2.87 11.06
CA PHE A 13 9.21 -3.09 10.51
C PHE A 13 9.61 -2.11 9.40
N GLN A 14 8.66 -1.59 8.63
CA GLN A 14 8.92 -0.65 7.53
C GLN A 14 8.21 0.68 7.72
N LYS A 15 7.62 0.93 8.90
CA LYS A 15 6.85 2.15 9.19
C LYS A 15 7.60 3.43 8.88
N ASN A 16 8.82 3.53 9.42
CA ASN A 16 9.66 4.72 9.23
C ASN A 16 10.09 4.87 7.77
N LEU A 17 10.25 3.76 7.04
CA LEU A 17 10.60 3.76 5.62
C LEU A 17 9.43 4.26 4.77
N GLY A 18 8.24 3.67 4.91
CA GLY A 18 7.04 4.10 4.18
C GLY A 18 6.70 5.57 4.42
N LYS A 19 6.74 6.01 5.68
CA LYS A 19 6.52 7.41 6.04
C LYS A 19 7.56 8.35 5.41
N LYS A 20 8.85 8.02 5.53
CA LYS A 20 9.93 8.86 4.96
C LYS A 20 9.79 8.98 3.44
N ILE A 21 9.54 7.88 2.74
CA ILE A 21 9.34 7.90 1.28
C ILE A 21 8.18 8.84 0.93
N GLY A 22 7.02 8.68 1.57
CA GLY A 22 5.85 9.51 1.29
C GLY A 22 6.06 10.99 1.59
N SER A 23 6.66 11.31 2.73
CA SER A 23 6.98 12.70 3.09
C SER A 23 8.05 13.31 2.19
N ASP A 24 9.10 12.56 1.84
CA ASP A 24 10.18 13.05 0.99
C ASP A 24 9.71 13.26 -0.46
N ILE A 25 8.78 12.44 -0.97
CA ILE A 25 8.10 12.69 -2.27
C ILE A 25 7.46 14.08 -2.27
N VAL A 26 6.70 14.42 -1.23
CA VAL A 26 6.03 15.73 -1.12
C VAL A 26 7.03 16.88 -1.04
N ILE A 27 8.10 16.72 -0.25
CA ILE A 27 9.15 17.75 -0.13
C ILE A 27 9.86 17.96 -1.47
N ILE A 28 10.20 16.87 -2.17
CA ILE A 28 10.85 16.94 -3.49
C ILE A 28 9.90 17.57 -4.52
N ALA A 29 8.63 17.18 -4.53
CA ALA A 29 7.63 17.77 -5.42
C ALA A 29 7.46 19.28 -5.16
N SER A 30 7.43 19.70 -3.90
CA SER A 30 7.40 21.12 -3.51
C SER A 30 8.59 21.91 -4.04
N ARG A 31 9.80 21.33 -3.98
CA ARG A 31 11.00 21.94 -4.58
C ARG A 31 10.94 22.09 -6.11
N MET A 32 10.10 21.30 -6.76
CA MET A 32 9.82 21.41 -8.19
C MET A 32 8.69 22.39 -8.51
N GLY A 33 8.16 23.11 -7.51
CA GLY A 33 7.03 24.02 -7.66
C GLY A 33 5.67 23.33 -7.72
N ARG A 34 5.57 22.08 -7.27
CA ARG A 34 4.31 21.31 -7.22
C ARG A 34 3.73 21.37 -5.81
N ILE A 35 2.42 21.18 -5.70
CA ILE A 35 1.75 21.10 -4.39
C ILE A 35 1.58 19.62 -4.05
N GLY A 36 1.93 19.25 -2.82
CA GLY A 36 1.89 17.86 -2.39
C GLY A 36 1.34 17.69 -0.99
N PHE A 37 0.69 16.55 -0.77
CA PHE A 37 0.10 16.17 0.51
C PHE A 37 0.43 14.70 0.78
N SER A 38 0.65 14.33 2.03
CA SER A 38 0.88 12.92 2.38
C SER A 38 0.18 12.54 3.67
N ASN A 39 -0.41 11.35 3.71
CA ASN A 39 -1.08 10.83 4.88
C ASN A 39 -0.90 9.30 4.99
N GLY A 40 -0.98 8.80 6.21
CA GLY A 40 -1.04 7.36 6.46
C GLY A 40 -2.49 6.87 6.43
N ARG A 41 -2.72 5.63 6.01
CA ARG A 41 -4.05 5.03 6.05
C ARG A 41 -4.50 4.88 7.51
N TYR A 42 -5.57 5.58 7.88
CA TYR A 42 -6.04 5.62 9.27
C TYR A 42 -6.43 4.23 9.79
N SER A 43 -7.03 3.39 8.94
CA SER A 43 -7.42 2.03 9.33
C SER A 43 -6.24 1.19 9.78
N ASP A 44 -5.00 1.46 9.37
CA ASP A 44 -3.84 0.67 9.80
C ASP A 44 -3.36 1.04 11.21
N SER A 45 -3.91 2.08 11.83
CA SER A 45 -3.53 2.52 13.16
C SER A 45 -4.39 1.84 14.24
N PRO A 46 -3.78 1.27 15.31
CA PRO A 46 -2.35 1.09 15.52
C PRO A 46 -1.79 -0.05 14.67
N GLU A 47 -0.59 0.14 14.10
CA GLU A 47 0.08 -0.85 13.27
C GLU A 47 0.45 -2.12 14.06
N ARG A 48 0.66 -3.24 13.35
CA ARG A 48 1.08 -4.52 13.92
C ARG A 48 2.25 -5.11 13.16
N ASN A 49 3.03 -5.96 13.84
CA ASN A 49 4.23 -6.57 13.30
C ASN A 49 3.93 -7.34 12.02
N GLY A 50 4.43 -6.85 10.89
CA GLY A 50 4.37 -7.53 9.60
C GLY A 50 3.00 -7.49 8.89
N ILE A 51 1.97 -6.89 9.50
CA ILE A 51 0.69 -6.67 8.82
C ILE A 51 0.91 -5.57 7.75
N PRO A 52 0.52 -5.79 6.48
CA PRO A 52 0.64 -4.77 5.44
C PRO A 52 -0.09 -3.47 5.81
N CYS A 53 0.60 -2.35 5.65
CA CYS A 53 0.10 -1.01 5.88
C CYS A 53 0.34 -0.14 4.64
N LYS A 54 -0.40 0.97 4.55
CA LYS A 54 -0.33 1.89 3.42
C LYS A 54 -0.04 3.32 3.85
N TYR A 55 0.82 3.98 3.08
CA TYR A 55 1.06 5.41 3.15
C TYR A 55 0.79 6.01 1.77
N PHE A 56 0.21 7.21 1.74
CA PHE A 56 -0.14 7.87 0.49
C PHE A 56 0.63 9.18 0.34
N ALA A 57 1.03 9.48 -0.89
CA ALA A 57 1.52 10.77 -1.31
C ALA A 57 0.73 11.23 -2.54
N PHE A 58 0.26 12.47 -2.49
CA PHE A 58 -0.52 13.12 -3.52
C PHE A 58 0.28 14.30 -4.05
N VAL A 59 0.34 14.45 -5.36
CA VAL A 59 1.02 15.57 -6.03
C VAL A 59 0.09 16.17 -7.06
N SER A 60 -0.02 17.49 -7.09
CA SER A 60 -0.83 18.24 -8.05
C SER A 60 -0.05 19.43 -8.60
N HIS A 61 -0.33 19.77 -9.86
CA HIS A 61 0.23 20.94 -10.53
C HIS A 61 -0.66 22.19 -10.41
N ASP A 62 -1.97 21.99 -10.25
CA ASP A 62 -2.96 23.04 -10.53
C ASP A 62 -3.83 23.40 -9.32
N LEU A 63 -3.90 22.53 -8.31
CA LEU A 63 -4.77 22.70 -7.15
C LEU A 63 -4.03 23.42 -6.04
N SER A 64 -4.75 24.26 -5.27
CA SER A 64 -4.21 24.82 -4.04
C SER A 64 -3.98 23.73 -2.99
N GLU A 65 -3.19 24.03 -1.96
CA GLU A 65 -2.95 23.12 -0.84
C GLU A 65 -4.26 22.74 -0.13
N GLU A 66 -5.12 23.72 0.12
CA GLU A 66 -6.42 23.55 0.78
C GLU A 66 -7.35 22.64 -0.02
N GLU A 67 -7.38 22.79 -1.35
CA GLU A 67 -8.18 21.94 -2.23
C GLU A 67 -7.64 20.52 -2.29
N LEU A 68 -6.31 20.35 -2.34
CA LEU A 68 -5.68 19.03 -2.34
C LEU A 68 -5.94 18.29 -1.03
N GLU A 69 -5.83 18.98 0.10
CA GLU A 69 -6.15 18.43 1.42
C GLU A 69 -7.64 18.10 1.56
N ALA A 70 -8.54 18.92 1.03
CA ALA A 70 -9.97 18.62 1.06
C ALA A 70 -10.30 17.36 0.23
N GLU A 71 -9.76 17.25 -0.97
CA GLU A 71 -9.97 16.10 -1.88
C GLU A 71 -9.32 14.81 -1.37
N CYS A 72 -8.10 14.89 -0.83
CA CYS A 72 -7.30 13.72 -0.45
C CYS A 72 -7.39 13.38 1.04
N GLY A 73 -7.48 14.38 1.90
CA GLY A 73 -7.56 14.23 3.36
C GLY A 73 -8.92 13.74 3.84
N ALA A 74 -10.01 14.02 3.10
CA ALA A 74 -11.34 13.49 3.42
C ALA A 74 -11.47 11.98 3.14
N LYS A 75 -10.58 11.40 2.32
CA LYS A 75 -10.62 9.98 1.97
C LYS A 75 -9.77 9.15 2.93
N LEU A 76 -10.39 8.13 3.54
CA LEU A 76 -9.74 7.17 4.44
C LEU A 76 -8.81 6.19 3.68
N ASP A 77 -9.09 5.95 2.41
CA ASP A 77 -8.32 5.10 1.49
C ASP A 77 -8.45 5.66 0.08
N ILE A 78 -7.48 5.40 -0.78
CA ILE A 78 -7.53 5.86 -2.17
C ILE A 78 -8.40 4.91 -3.01
N ASP A 79 -9.07 5.48 -4.01
CA ASP A 79 -9.85 4.68 -4.98
C ASP A 79 -8.95 4.13 -6.09
N LEU A 80 -8.02 4.97 -6.55
CA LEU A 80 -7.11 4.72 -7.66
C LEU A 80 -5.71 5.21 -7.32
N ALA A 81 -4.69 4.50 -7.80
CA ALA A 81 -3.27 4.80 -7.68
C ALA A 81 -2.64 4.89 -9.06
N ASP A 82 -1.94 5.99 -9.34
CA ASP A 82 -1.09 6.14 -10.53
C ASP A 82 0.18 5.29 -10.38
N ILE A 83 0.77 5.30 -9.18
CA ILE A 83 1.90 4.44 -8.81
C ILE A 83 1.57 3.73 -7.50
N SER A 84 1.66 2.40 -7.48
CA SER A 84 1.60 1.60 -6.26
C SER A 84 2.96 0.98 -6.01
N VAL A 85 3.66 1.50 -5.00
CA VAL A 85 4.99 1.05 -4.57
C VAL A 85 4.84 -0.09 -3.57
N VAL A 86 5.62 -1.15 -3.74
CA VAL A 86 5.60 -2.36 -2.89
C VAL A 86 7.01 -2.61 -2.38
N LEU A 87 7.23 -2.35 -1.08
CA LEU A 87 8.56 -2.46 -0.44
C LEU A 87 8.95 -3.89 -0.04
N ASP A 88 8.04 -4.86 -0.21
CA ASP A 88 8.24 -6.27 0.09
C ASP A 88 7.46 -7.11 -0.93
N ASP A 89 8.17 -7.80 -1.80
CA ASP A 89 7.60 -8.58 -2.89
C ASP A 89 6.63 -9.69 -2.42
N THR A 90 6.71 -10.13 -1.17
CA THR A 90 5.80 -11.16 -0.64
C THR A 90 4.37 -10.65 -0.51
N MET A 91 4.16 -9.33 -0.50
CA MET A 91 2.83 -8.71 -0.54
C MET A 91 2.10 -8.91 -1.87
N THR A 92 2.81 -9.30 -2.94
CA THR A 92 2.19 -9.65 -4.23
C THR A 92 1.26 -10.87 -4.15
N LYS A 93 1.45 -11.73 -3.15
CA LYS A 93 0.59 -12.89 -2.84
C LYS A 93 -0.76 -12.51 -2.26
N GLY A 94 -0.96 -11.24 -1.96
CA GLY A 94 -2.15 -10.72 -1.32
C GLY A 94 -1.83 -9.92 -0.08
N VAL A 95 -2.61 -8.87 0.11
CA VAL A 95 -2.55 -8.01 1.28
C VAL A 95 -3.89 -8.05 1.98
N GLU A 96 -3.85 -8.32 3.28
CA GLU A 96 -5.02 -8.15 4.13
C GLU A 96 -4.84 -6.82 4.87
N PRO A 97 -5.67 -5.82 4.59
CA PRO A 97 -5.63 -4.58 5.34
C PRO A 97 -6.16 -4.80 6.76
N TRP A 98 -5.75 -3.93 7.68
CA TRP A 98 -6.33 -3.94 9.02
C TRP A 98 -7.84 -3.65 8.94
N GLY A 99 -8.68 -4.50 9.54
CA GLY A 99 -10.14 -4.33 9.54
C GLY A 99 -10.97 -5.42 8.85
N TRP A 100 -10.39 -6.59 8.53
CA TRP A 100 -11.15 -7.77 8.06
C TRP A 100 -11.77 -7.62 6.65
N HIS A 101 -11.11 -6.89 5.75
CA HIS A 101 -11.55 -6.73 4.35
C HIS A 101 -11.16 -7.91 3.44
N GLY A 102 -10.76 -9.05 4.02
CA GLY A 102 -10.29 -10.23 3.30
C GLY A 102 -8.94 -10.02 2.62
N LEU A 103 -8.44 -11.08 1.98
CA LEU A 103 -7.20 -10.99 1.20
C LEU A 103 -7.49 -10.28 -0.12
N ARG A 104 -6.82 -9.14 -0.34
CA ARG A 104 -6.96 -8.30 -1.52
C ARG A 104 -5.73 -8.40 -2.42
N PRO A 105 -5.89 -8.33 -3.75
CA PRO A 105 -4.75 -8.32 -4.64
C PRO A 105 -4.00 -6.99 -4.51
N ILE A 106 -2.66 -7.03 -4.53
CA ILE A 106 -1.83 -5.83 -4.32
C ILE A 106 -2.08 -4.75 -5.40
N ASN A 107 -2.39 -5.18 -6.61
CA ASN A 107 -2.60 -4.29 -7.75
C ASN A 107 -4.01 -3.72 -7.80
N GLU A 108 -4.91 -4.03 -6.87
CA GLU A 108 -6.33 -3.64 -6.93
C GLU A 108 -6.53 -2.16 -7.28
N LYS A 109 -5.78 -1.28 -6.63
CA LYS A 109 -5.91 0.17 -6.76
C LYS A 109 -5.16 0.76 -7.95
N VAL A 110 -4.27 0.01 -8.61
CA VAL A 110 -3.51 0.50 -9.79
C VAL A 110 -4.48 0.80 -10.92
N GLN A 111 -4.53 2.05 -11.38
CA GLN A 111 -5.44 2.46 -12.46
C GLN A 111 -4.96 1.99 -13.85
N GLU A 112 -5.78 2.20 -14.88
CA GLU A 112 -5.40 1.96 -16.28
C GLU A 112 -4.19 2.82 -16.66
N GLY A 113 -3.16 2.19 -17.25
CA GLY A 113 -1.88 2.85 -17.53
C GLY A 113 -1.04 3.20 -16.29
N GLY A 114 -1.53 2.90 -15.08
CA GLY A 114 -0.78 3.04 -13.84
C GLY A 114 0.33 2.00 -13.70
N THR A 115 1.19 2.19 -12.70
CA THR A 115 2.36 1.32 -12.48
C THR A 115 2.37 0.67 -11.10
N LEU A 116 2.57 -0.65 -11.04
CA LEU A 116 2.97 -1.35 -9.82
C LEU A 116 4.50 -1.40 -9.78
N LEU A 117 5.11 -0.75 -8.80
CA LEU A 117 6.55 -0.68 -8.63
C LEU A 117 6.95 -1.59 -7.47
N VAL A 118 7.73 -2.63 -7.71
CA VAL A 118 8.07 -3.64 -6.70
C VAL A 118 9.57 -3.68 -6.42
N ALA A 119 9.95 -3.56 -5.14
CA ALA A 119 11.30 -3.84 -4.67
C ALA A 119 11.51 -5.36 -4.62
N THR A 120 12.27 -5.93 -5.55
CA THR A 120 12.48 -7.37 -5.63
C THR A 120 13.75 -7.76 -6.38
N ARG A 121 14.17 -9.01 -6.23
CA ARG A 121 15.13 -9.70 -7.11
C ARG A 121 14.47 -10.65 -8.10
N LYS A 122 13.15 -10.86 -7.99
CA LYS A 122 12.37 -11.76 -8.83
C LYS A 122 12.10 -11.13 -10.18
N ASN A 123 11.88 -11.98 -11.18
CA ASN A 123 11.48 -11.52 -12.50
C ASN A 123 9.95 -11.26 -12.56
N HIS A 124 9.50 -10.64 -13.64
CA HIS A 124 8.08 -10.30 -13.83
C HIS A 124 7.18 -11.53 -13.85
N GLU A 125 7.63 -12.64 -14.45
CA GLU A 125 6.85 -13.87 -14.56
C GLU A 125 6.60 -14.52 -13.20
N GLU A 126 7.60 -14.54 -12.32
CA GLU A 126 7.49 -15.03 -10.94
C GLU A 126 6.52 -14.19 -10.11
N LEU A 127 6.50 -12.87 -10.31
CA LEU A 127 5.54 -11.99 -9.62
C LEU A 127 4.11 -12.20 -10.13
N LEU A 128 3.95 -12.34 -11.45
CA LEU A 128 2.64 -12.51 -12.09
C LEU A 128 1.97 -13.85 -11.74
N GLN A 129 2.71 -14.85 -11.24
CA GLN A 129 2.14 -16.06 -10.64
C GLN A 129 1.31 -15.78 -9.37
N PHE A 130 1.44 -14.59 -8.78
CA PHE A 130 0.74 -14.21 -7.55
C PHE A 130 -0.19 -13.01 -7.74
N ILE A 131 0.07 -12.15 -8.72
CA ILE A 131 -0.70 -10.93 -8.95
C ILE A 131 -1.99 -11.25 -9.70
N GLY A 132 -3.11 -10.71 -9.20
CA GLY A 132 -4.42 -10.88 -9.83
C GLY A 132 -4.53 -10.21 -11.21
N ARG A 133 -5.17 -10.88 -12.16
CA ARG A 133 -5.43 -10.35 -13.51
C ARG A 133 -6.33 -9.11 -13.47
N LYS A 134 -6.15 -8.20 -14.43
CA LYS A 134 -6.98 -7.00 -14.60
C LYS A 134 -7.68 -6.93 -15.96
N PRO A 135 -8.82 -6.21 -16.03
CA PRO A 135 -9.56 -5.99 -17.27
C PRO A 135 -9.01 -4.83 -18.12
N TYR A 136 -7.83 -4.29 -17.79
CA TYR A 136 -7.15 -3.23 -18.54
C TYR A 136 -5.63 -3.41 -18.44
N GLU A 137 -4.90 -2.71 -19.30
CA GLU A 137 -3.45 -2.70 -19.33
C GLU A 137 -2.87 -1.80 -18.23
N TRP A 138 -1.75 -2.25 -17.66
CA TRP A 138 -1.01 -1.54 -16.61
C TRP A 138 0.46 -1.93 -16.69
N SER A 139 1.33 -1.19 -16.00
CA SER A 139 2.78 -1.42 -16.04
C SER A 139 3.28 -2.09 -14.76
N LEU A 140 4.08 -3.14 -14.88
CA LEU A 140 4.83 -3.73 -13.77
C LEU A 140 6.29 -3.30 -13.92
N ALA A 141 6.81 -2.63 -12.90
CA ALA A 141 8.19 -2.19 -12.86
C ALA A 141 8.89 -2.75 -11.62
N THR A 142 10.17 -3.07 -11.74
CA THR A 142 10.95 -3.67 -10.65
C THR A 142 12.29 -2.99 -10.49
N TYR A 143 12.77 -2.92 -9.25
CA TYR A 143 14.16 -2.51 -8.96
C TYR A 143 14.75 -3.41 -7.88
N GLU A 144 16.07 -3.55 -7.93
CA GLU A 144 16.79 -4.45 -7.03
C GLU A 144 16.69 -3.97 -5.56
N GLY A 145 15.99 -4.76 -4.75
CA GLY A 145 15.82 -4.53 -3.33
C GLY A 145 15.51 -5.82 -2.57
N ASP A 146 16.04 -5.90 -1.34
CA ASP A 146 15.62 -6.90 -0.36
C ASP A 146 14.58 -6.28 0.60
N PRO A 147 13.64 -7.06 1.15
CA PRO A 147 12.73 -6.56 2.17
C PRO A 147 13.49 -5.98 3.38
N SER A 148 13.40 -4.66 3.55
CA SER A 148 14.09 -3.97 4.66
C SER A 148 13.34 -4.12 5.98
N PHE A 149 13.63 -5.16 6.77
CA PHE A 149 12.95 -5.43 8.05
C PHE A 149 13.58 -4.77 9.29
N GLY A 150 14.27 -3.63 9.16
CA GLY A 150 14.99 -3.01 10.29
C GLY A 150 14.14 -2.22 11.29
N GLY A 151 13.02 -1.65 10.84
CA GLY A 151 12.36 -0.50 11.46
C GLY A 151 11.64 -0.72 12.80
N LEU A 152 11.70 -1.92 13.38
CA LEU A 152 11.16 -2.17 14.73
C LEU A 152 11.87 -1.31 15.79
N TRP A 153 13.19 -1.16 15.68
CA TRP A 153 14.00 -0.37 16.62
C TRP A 153 15.01 0.55 15.94
N VAL A 154 15.43 0.24 14.70
CA VAL A 154 16.46 1.00 13.98
C VAL A 154 16.01 1.18 12.53
N PHE A 155 16.05 2.40 12.01
CA PHE A 155 15.90 2.59 10.58
C PHE A 155 17.11 1.96 9.88
N ARG A 156 16.92 0.82 9.22
CA ARG A 156 18.00 0.17 8.47
C ARG A 156 18.31 1.01 7.25
N ASP A 157 19.53 1.50 7.22
CA ASP A 157 20.03 2.37 6.16
C ASP A 157 20.68 1.51 5.06
N ASP A 158 19.85 0.80 4.30
CA ASP A 158 20.26 -0.11 3.21
C ASP A 158 20.06 0.48 1.80
N LEU A 159 19.84 1.80 1.75
CA LEU A 159 19.56 2.57 0.54
C LEU A 159 18.21 2.26 -0.13
N THR A 160 17.33 1.47 0.50
CA THR A 160 15.99 1.21 -0.04
C THR A 160 15.21 2.50 -0.23
N HIS A 161 15.35 3.44 0.70
CA HIS A 161 14.70 4.75 0.63
C HIS A 161 15.11 5.52 -0.64
N GLU A 162 16.40 5.69 -0.85
CA GLU A 162 17.01 6.40 -1.98
C GLU A 162 16.65 5.74 -3.30
N ARG A 163 16.78 4.41 -3.39
CA ARG A 163 16.42 3.65 -4.60
C ARG A 163 14.95 3.80 -4.92
N THR A 164 14.07 3.78 -3.91
CA THR A 164 12.63 3.92 -4.13
C THR A 164 12.27 5.31 -4.69
N LEU A 165 12.90 6.38 -4.19
CA LEU A 165 12.69 7.73 -4.72
C LEU A 165 13.16 7.84 -6.18
N GLY A 166 14.33 7.28 -6.49
CA GLY A 166 14.84 7.22 -7.86
C GLY A 166 13.95 6.40 -8.80
N ALA A 167 13.45 5.26 -8.32
CA ALA A 167 12.53 4.40 -9.02
C ALA A 167 11.20 5.10 -9.34
N VAL A 168 10.60 5.79 -8.37
CA VAL A 168 9.38 6.60 -8.59
C VAL A 168 9.61 7.69 -9.64
N ALA A 169 10.76 8.37 -9.59
CA ALA A 169 11.14 9.36 -10.60
C ALA A 169 11.35 8.75 -12.01
N GLY A 170 11.74 7.47 -12.08
CA GLY A 170 11.90 6.72 -13.32
C GLY A 170 10.56 6.36 -13.98
N VAL A 171 9.55 6.07 -13.15
CA VAL A 171 8.18 5.76 -13.59
C VAL A 171 7.45 7.02 -14.05
N ASP A 172 7.37 8.04 -13.21
CA ASP A 172 6.64 9.28 -13.52
C ASP A 172 7.42 10.54 -13.08
N PRO A 173 8.14 11.19 -14.02
CA PRO A 173 8.83 12.45 -13.77
C PRO A 173 7.91 13.62 -13.37
N ASP A 174 6.61 13.52 -13.67
CA ASP A 174 5.61 14.54 -13.30
C ASP A 174 5.27 14.49 -11.79
N ILE A 175 5.64 13.41 -11.09
CA ILE A 175 5.53 13.32 -9.63
C ILE A 175 6.79 13.88 -8.98
N ILE A 176 7.95 13.28 -9.30
CA ILE A 176 9.26 13.75 -8.86
C ILE A 176 10.30 13.53 -9.97
N GLY A 177 11.16 14.52 -10.20
CA GLY A 177 12.24 14.45 -11.18
C GLY A 177 13.54 13.96 -10.56
N ILE A 178 14.31 13.15 -11.29
CA ILE A 178 15.57 12.58 -10.77
C ILE A 178 16.58 13.66 -10.33
N GLU A 179 16.65 14.79 -11.02
CA GLU A 179 17.54 15.90 -10.63
C GLU A 179 17.13 16.53 -9.30
N ALA A 180 15.82 16.65 -9.04
CA ALA A 180 15.31 17.14 -7.78
C ALA A 180 15.55 16.14 -6.64
N VAL A 181 15.44 14.84 -6.92
CA VAL A 181 15.79 13.76 -5.97
C VAL A 181 17.27 13.81 -5.62
N GLU A 182 18.17 13.92 -6.60
CA GLU A 182 19.61 14.01 -6.34
C GLU A 182 19.98 15.26 -5.55
N ALA A 183 19.41 16.42 -5.92
CA ALA A 183 19.64 17.66 -5.19
C ALA A 183 19.17 17.54 -3.73
N TYR A 184 17.99 16.96 -3.50
CA TYR A 184 17.45 16.70 -2.17
C TYR A 184 18.36 15.78 -1.34
N LEU A 185 18.82 14.67 -1.92
CA LEU A 185 19.68 13.71 -1.22
C LEU A 185 21.06 14.30 -0.91
N ARG A 186 21.65 15.07 -1.83
CA ARG A 186 22.94 15.75 -1.62
C ARG A 186 22.85 16.83 -0.54
N GLU A 187 21.74 17.55 -0.45
CA GLU A 187 21.53 18.56 0.59
C GLU A 187 21.33 17.91 1.97
N LYS A 188 20.51 16.86 2.05
CA LYS A 188 20.24 16.14 3.30
C LYS A 188 21.47 15.38 3.81
N HIS A 189 22.29 14.85 2.90
CA HIS A 189 23.47 14.03 3.20
C HIS A 189 24.70 14.47 2.38
N PRO A 190 25.30 15.64 2.67
CA PRO A 190 26.37 16.22 1.84
C PRO A 190 27.67 15.41 1.81
N LYS A 191 27.89 14.51 2.78
CA LYS A 191 29.06 13.64 2.86
C LYS A 191 28.85 12.27 2.22
N GLU A 192 27.63 11.95 1.77
CA GLU A 192 27.23 10.60 1.34
C GLU A 192 26.70 10.61 -0.09
N LEU A 193 27.56 11.01 -1.04
CA LEU A 193 27.19 11.17 -2.46
C LEU A 193 26.67 9.87 -3.10
N PHE A 194 27.12 8.70 -2.61
CA PHE A 194 26.68 7.39 -3.05
C PHE A 194 25.15 7.17 -2.89
N ARG A 195 24.47 7.94 -2.03
CA ARG A 195 23.01 7.92 -1.90
C ARG A 195 22.30 8.43 -3.16
N ALA A 196 22.81 9.52 -3.74
CA ALA A 196 22.28 10.07 -4.98
C ALA A 196 22.55 9.13 -6.16
N GLU A 197 23.75 8.52 -6.19
CA GLU A 197 24.12 7.51 -7.19
C GLU A 197 23.20 6.27 -7.13
N ALA A 198 22.86 5.81 -5.91
CA ALA A 198 21.92 4.72 -5.72
C ALA A 198 20.51 5.05 -6.24
N ALA A 199 20.04 6.29 -6.05
CA ALA A 199 18.78 6.76 -6.63
C ALA A 199 18.84 6.79 -8.17
N ARG A 200 19.93 7.30 -8.75
CA ARG A 200 20.14 7.32 -10.21
C ARG A 200 20.18 5.92 -10.81
N LYS A 201 20.87 4.98 -10.17
CA LYS A 201 20.92 3.58 -10.61
C LYS A 201 19.51 2.97 -10.65
N ALA A 202 18.72 3.16 -9.61
CA ALA A 202 17.33 2.66 -9.57
C ALA A 202 16.43 3.32 -10.62
N TYR A 203 16.64 4.62 -10.90
CA TYR A 203 15.96 5.34 -11.97
C TYR A 203 16.20 4.69 -13.34
N GLU A 204 17.45 4.38 -13.68
CA GLU A 204 17.82 3.75 -14.96
C GLU A 204 17.33 2.30 -15.05
N GLU A 205 17.45 1.56 -13.95
CA GLU A 205 16.99 0.17 -13.85
C GLU A 205 15.49 0.07 -14.14
N VAL A 206 14.68 0.89 -13.47
CA VAL A 206 13.21 0.86 -13.60
C VAL A 206 12.73 1.18 -15.02
N ARG A 207 13.41 2.09 -15.72
CA ARG A 207 13.10 2.39 -17.13
C ARG A 207 13.38 1.22 -18.05
N THR A 208 14.28 0.33 -17.67
CA THR A 208 14.65 -0.86 -18.43
C THR A 208 13.78 -2.06 -18.07
N THR A 209 13.41 -2.20 -16.79
CA THR A 209 12.61 -3.33 -16.30
C THR A 209 11.12 -3.13 -16.50
N SER A 210 10.64 -1.89 -16.65
CA SER A 210 9.21 -1.60 -16.85
C SER A 210 8.62 -2.39 -18.01
N ARG A 211 7.63 -3.21 -17.69
CA ARG A 211 6.92 -4.07 -18.63
C ARG A 211 5.43 -3.81 -18.57
N THR A 212 4.80 -3.59 -19.73
CA THR A 212 3.34 -3.56 -19.84
C THR A 212 2.78 -4.97 -19.65
N VAL A 213 1.86 -5.10 -18.69
CA VAL A 213 1.09 -6.30 -18.41
C VAL A 213 -0.20 -6.24 -19.23
N LYS A 214 -0.43 -7.28 -20.04
CA LYS A 214 -1.58 -7.31 -20.96
C LYS A 214 -2.88 -7.65 -20.23
N LEU A 215 -3.99 -7.36 -20.91
CA LEU A 215 -5.33 -7.78 -20.48
C LEU A 215 -5.35 -9.26 -20.10
N GLY A 216 -5.84 -9.57 -18.90
CA GLY A 216 -6.02 -10.96 -18.43
C GLY A 216 -4.75 -11.68 -18.00
N GLU A 217 -3.57 -11.05 -18.07
CA GLU A 217 -2.32 -11.60 -17.56
C GLU A 217 -2.27 -11.54 -16.02
N GLY A 218 -1.84 -12.62 -15.38
CA GLY A 218 -1.89 -12.82 -13.93
C GLY A 218 -2.84 -13.95 -13.52
N ILE A 219 -3.03 -14.14 -12.21
CA ILE A 219 -3.91 -15.19 -11.69
C ILE A 219 -5.37 -14.74 -11.63
N GLU A 220 -6.28 -15.70 -11.74
CA GLU A 220 -7.64 -15.50 -11.28
C GLU A 220 -7.63 -15.43 -9.75
N TRP A 221 -8.12 -14.31 -9.19
CA TRP A 221 -8.08 -14.10 -7.76
C TRP A 221 -9.00 -15.09 -7.05
N THR A 222 -8.43 -15.97 -6.23
CA THR A 222 -9.14 -17.09 -5.60
C THR A 222 -9.79 -16.75 -4.28
N HIS A 223 -9.45 -15.61 -3.68
CA HIS A 223 -9.97 -15.20 -2.38
C HIS A 223 -11.23 -14.37 -2.54
N GLU A 224 -12.32 -14.80 -1.90
CA GLU A 224 -13.56 -14.06 -1.88
C GLU A 224 -13.37 -12.73 -1.12
N VAL A 225 -13.77 -11.65 -1.78
CA VAL A 225 -13.72 -10.31 -1.19
C VAL A 225 -14.98 -10.10 -0.35
N PRO A 226 -14.87 -9.88 0.97
CA PRO A 226 -16.02 -9.63 1.82
C PRO A 226 -16.80 -8.40 1.35
N VAL A 227 -18.10 -8.57 1.16
CA VAL A 227 -19.03 -7.46 0.90
C VAL A 227 -19.34 -6.81 2.25
N LEU A 228 -18.97 -5.53 2.40
CA LEU A 228 -19.29 -4.78 3.60
C LEU A 228 -20.79 -4.46 3.64
N PRO A 229 -21.45 -4.61 4.80
CA PRO A 229 -22.85 -4.23 4.96
C PRO A 229 -23.04 -2.73 4.73
N LYS A 230 -24.16 -2.37 4.10
CA LYS A 230 -24.60 -0.98 3.91
C LYS A 230 -25.11 -0.41 5.22
N TRP A 231 -25.15 0.93 5.34
CA TRP A 231 -25.52 1.62 6.58
C TRP A 231 -26.89 1.17 7.14
N PHE A 232 -27.84 0.83 6.27
CA PHE A 232 -29.18 0.34 6.64
C PHE A 232 -29.26 -1.18 6.90
N GLU A 233 -28.19 -1.93 6.61
CA GLU A 233 -28.06 -3.36 6.89
C GLU A 233 -27.44 -3.61 8.27
N PHE A 234 -26.91 -2.57 8.92
CA PHE A 234 -26.47 -2.66 10.30
C PHE A 234 -27.69 -2.74 11.22
N SER A 235 -27.62 -3.66 12.18
CA SER A 235 -28.57 -3.71 13.30
C SER A 235 -28.50 -2.41 14.11
N GLU A 236 -29.64 -1.98 14.66
CA GLU A 236 -29.70 -0.85 15.58
C GLU A 236 -28.93 -1.22 16.88
N GLY A 237 -27.64 -0.87 16.90
CA GLY A 237 -26.70 -1.18 17.98
C GLY A 237 -25.91 -2.48 17.78
N ALA A 238 -24.86 -2.62 18.59
CA ALA A 238 -24.05 -3.83 18.69
C ALA A 238 -24.78 -4.88 19.54
N ALA A 239 -25.84 -5.48 18.99
CA ALA A 239 -26.56 -6.56 19.63
C ALA A 239 -25.91 -7.90 19.23
N VAL A 240 -25.40 -8.66 20.20
CA VAL A 240 -25.16 -10.10 19.97
C VAL A 240 -26.54 -10.77 20.03
N PRO A 241 -27.09 -11.26 18.91
CA PRO A 241 -28.41 -11.87 18.94
C PRO A 241 -28.40 -13.04 19.92
N ALA A 242 -29.38 -13.06 20.82
CA ALA A 242 -29.56 -14.17 21.73
C ALA A 242 -29.74 -15.45 20.92
N VAL A 243 -28.89 -16.44 21.16
CA VAL A 243 -28.99 -17.74 20.51
C VAL A 243 -30.35 -18.33 20.88
N LYS A 244 -31.13 -18.78 19.87
CA LYS A 244 -32.34 -19.56 20.15
C LYS A 244 -31.93 -20.77 20.98
N ARG A 245 -32.54 -20.93 22.16
CA ARG A 245 -32.36 -22.13 22.99
C ARG A 245 -32.78 -23.33 22.16
N HIS A 246 -31.81 -24.10 21.70
CA HIS A 246 -32.02 -25.40 21.07
C HIS A 246 -31.27 -26.43 21.92
N PHE A 247 -31.88 -27.60 22.10
CA PHE A 247 -31.35 -28.68 22.93
C PHE A 247 -30.61 -29.74 22.09
N GLU A 248 -30.14 -29.39 20.89
CA GLU A 248 -29.37 -30.33 20.08
C GLU A 248 -27.97 -30.48 20.68
N MET A 249 -27.69 -31.68 21.16
CA MET A 249 -26.37 -32.04 21.68
C MET A 249 -25.39 -32.16 20.50
N GLY A 250 -24.33 -31.34 20.50
CA GLY A 250 -23.17 -31.62 19.65
C GLY A 250 -22.49 -32.94 20.04
N PRO A 251 -21.49 -33.43 19.28
CA PRO A 251 -20.86 -34.76 19.47
C PRO A 251 -20.18 -35.00 20.85
N LYS A 252 -20.29 -34.06 21.80
CA LYS A 252 -19.86 -34.18 23.21
C LYS A 252 -20.92 -33.67 24.23
N GLY A 253 -22.20 -33.59 23.88
CA GLY A 253 -23.30 -33.40 24.84
C GLY A 253 -23.57 -31.96 25.33
N GLN A 254 -23.11 -30.91 24.64
CA GLN A 254 -23.39 -29.52 25.02
C GLN A 254 -24.20 -28.80 23.93
N ALA A 255 -25.27 -28.11 24.33
CA ALA A 255 -26.00 -27.16 23.49
C ALA A 255 -25.07 -25.99 23.10
N ARG A 256 -24.98 -25.63 21.82
CA ARG A 256 -23.90 -24.75 21.33
C ARG A 256 -24.39 -23.64 20.42
N ASN A 257 -23.76 -22.47 20.50
CA ASN A 257 -23.90 -21.43 19.49
C ASN A 257 -23.09 -21.78 18.23
N GLU A 258 -23.75 -21.91 17.07
CA GLU A 258 -23.07 -22.18 15.79
C GLU A 258 -22.18 -21.02 15.32
N THR A 259 -22.53 -19.80 15.71
CA THR A 259 -21.81 -18.56 15.33
C THR A 259 -20.49 -18.41 16.08
N PHE A 260 -20.31 -19.09 17.22
CA PHE A 260 -19.07 -19.07 17.99
C PHE A 260 -18.13 -20.21 17.54
N LYS A 261 -17.14 -19.87 16.70
CA LYS A 261 -16.12 -20.83 16.22
C LYS A 261 -15.10 -21.18 17.32
N ARG A 262 -14.66 -22.44 17.39
CA ARG A 262 -13.53 -22.89 18.25
C ARG A 262 -12.19 -22.41 17.68
N GLY A 263 -11.22 -22.08 18.54
CA GLY A 263 -9.82 -21.86 18.18
C GLY A 263 -9.33 -20.41 18.37
N THR A 264 -8.14 -20.12 17.82
CA THR A 264 -7.44 -18.80 17.84
C THR A 264 -8.23 -17.65 17.20
N THR A 265 -9.43 -17.90 16.68
CA THR A 265 -10.43 -16.94 16.17
C THR A 265 -11.06 -16.01 17.23
N LYS A 266 -10.41 -15.79 18.38
CA LYS A 266 -10.89 -14.95 19.50
C LYS A 266 -10.84 -13.44 19.25
N THR A 267 -10.45 -12.98 18.06
CA THR A 267 -10.19 -11.55 17.76
C THR A 267 -11.15 -10.94 16.73
N GLN A 268 -12.34 -11.50 16.54
CA GLN A 268 -13.37 -10.86 15.73
C GLN A 268 -13.99 -9.69 16.49
N ARG A 269 -13.50 -8.47 16.24
CA ARG A 269 -14.15 -7.24 16.70
C ARG A 269 -15.01 -6.70 15.56
N PRO A 270 -16.28 -6.34 15.80
CA PRO A 270 -17.08 -5.65 14.80
C PRO A 270 -16.49 -4.26 14.54
N VAL A 271 -16.28 -3.93 13.26
CA VAL A 271 -15.90 -2.58 12.83
C VAL A 271 -17.19 -1.80 12.62
N VAL A 272 -17.40 -0.74 13.40
CA VAL A 272 -18.51 0.21 13.22
C VAL A 272 -17.99 1.38 12.37
N ARG A 273 -18.68 1.69 11.28
CA ARG A 273 -18.44 2.90 10.49
C ARG A 273 -19.09 4.07 11.24
N HIS A 274 -18.30 4.95 11.85
CA HIS A 274 -18.81 6.23 12.33
C HIS A 274 -18.70 7.25 11.20
N CYS A 275 -19.84 7.78 10.77
CA CYS A 275 -19.93 8.96 9.92
C CYS A 275 -20.14 10.17 10.84
N PHE A 276 -19.26 11.16 10.74
CA PHE A 276 -19.57 12.57 10.99
C PHE A 276 -19.34 13.32 9.68
#